data_AF-A0A1H0C1X7-F1
#
_entry.id   AF-A0A1H0C1X7-F1
#
_cell.length_a   1.000
_cell.length_b   1.000
_cell.length_c   1.000
_cell.angle_alpha   90.00
_cell.angle_beta   90.00
_cell.angle_gamma   90.00
#
_symmetry.space_group_name_H-M   'P 1'
#
loop_
_entity.id
_entity.type
_entity.pdbx_description
1 polymer ?
#
loop_
_entity_poly.entity_id
_entity_poly.type
_entity_poly.pdbx_seq_one_letter_code
_entity_poly.pdbx_strand_id
1 'polypeptide(L)' 'MPEMDGITALKEIKSYKSNSKIIMVSAMGQQSFVIEAITLGANDFIVKPFDKDRVTEAIQKVLNT' A
#
# COMPACT_ATOMS: atom_id res chain seq x y z
N MET A 1 12.57 2.43 4.32
CA MET A 1 13.09 3.57 3.55
C MET A 1 13.78 4.47 4.56
N PRO A 2 15.07 4.79 4.37
CA PRO A 2 15.88 5.46 5.40
C PRO A 2 15.51 6.94 5.60
N GLU A 3 14.94 7.60 4.59
CA GLU A 3 14.66 9.06 4.63
C GLU A 3 13.17 9.40 4.79
N MET A 4 12.27 8.55 4.28
CA MET A 4 10.82 8.78 4.29
C MET A 4 10.09 7.48 4.59
N ASP A 5 9.03 7.52 5.41
CA ASP A 5 8.19 6.35 5.66
C ASP A 5 7.12 6.17 4.55
N GLY A 6 6.57 4.96 4.46
CA GLY A 6 5.60 4.63 3.43
C GLY A 6 4.28 5.40 3.53
N ILE A 7 3.87 5.81 4.73
CA ILE A 7 2.62 6.56 4.94
C ILE A 7 2.79 8.00 4.44
N THR A 8 3.92 8.63 4.72
CA THR A 8 4.26 9.95 4.18
C THR A 8 4.30 9.92 2.65
N ALA A 9 4.97 8.91 2.07
CA ALA A 9 5.00 8.72 0.63
C ALA A 9 3.59 8.54 0.02
N LEU A 10 2.73 7.75 0.65
CA LEU A 10 1.34 7.56 0.23
C LEU A 10 0.58 8.88 0.17
N LYS A 11 0.68 9.71 1.22
CA LYS A 11 0.01 11.02 1.30
C LYS A 11 0.49 11.96 0.19
N GLU A 12 1.80 12.01 -0.06
CA GLU A 12 2.37 12.87 -1.12
C GLU A 12 1.91 12.42 -2.51
N ILE A 13 1.99 11.12 -2.81
CA ILE A 13 1.56 10.58 -4.12
C ILE A 13 0.07 10.86 -4.36
N LYS A 14 -0.78 10.66 -3.34
CA LYS A 14 -2.22 10.94 -3.45
C LYS A 14 -2.52 12.42 -3.58
N SER A 15 -1.73 13.29 -2.97
CA SER A 15 -1.87 14.74 -3.10
C SER A 15 -1.47 15.22 -4.50
N TYR A 16 -0.44 14.60 -5.09
CA TYR A 16 -0.01 14.90 -6.46
C TYR A 16 -0.95 14.32 -7.51
N LYS A 17 -1.39 13.08 -7.33
CA LYS A 17 -2.30 12.37 -8.24
C LYS A 17 -3.22 11.43 -7.46
N SER A 18 -4.42 11.92 -7.15
CA SER A 18 -5.43 11.22 -6.35
C SER A 18 -5.85 9.85 -6.92
N ASN A 19 -5.88 9.72 -8.25
CA ASN A 19 -6.26 8.49 -8.94
C ASN A 19 -5.11 7.46 -9.07
N SER A 20 -3.98 7.68 -8.40
CA SER A 20 -2.88 6.71 -8.38
C SER A 20 -3.31 5.44 -7.64
N LYS A 21 -3.06 4.28 -8.25
CA LYS A 21 -3.27 2.96 -7.65
C LYS A 21 -2.03 2.60 -6.82
N ILE A 22 -2.16 2.43 -5.51
CA ILE A 22 -1.05 2.25 -4.57
C ILE A 22 -1.27 0.98 -3.74
N ILE A 23 -0.29 0.08 -3.75
CA ILE A 23 -0.26 -1.11 -2.90
C ILE A 23 0.87 -0.93 -1.88
N MET A 24 0.53 -1.00 -0.60
CA MET A 24 1.49 -0.84 0.48
C MET A 24 2.14 -2.19 0.82
N VAL A 25 3.45 -2.18 1.11
CA VAL A 25 4.19 -3.39 1.47
C VAL A 25 5.04 -3.12 2.72
N SER A 26 4.80 -3.85 3.80
CA SER A 26 5.47 -3.60 5.09
C SER A 26 5.81 -4.88 5.85
N ALA A 27 6.89 -4.84 6.65
CA ALA A 27 7.15 -5.87 7.67
C ALA A 27 6.31 -5.66 8.94
N MET A 28 5.79 -4.45 9.15
CA MET A 28 4.88 -4.13 10.23
C MET A 28 3.45 -4.44 9.78
N GLY A 29 2.97 -5.63 10.13
CA GLY A 29 1.59 -6.06 9.89
C GLY A 29 0.61 -5.70 11.00
N GLN A 30 0.92 -4.70 11.83
CA GLN A 30 0.00 -4.24 12.87
C GLN A 30 -1.27 -3.69 12.23
N GLN A 31 -2.42 -4.15 12.73
CA GLN A 31 -3.73 -3.80 12.20
C GLN A 31 -3.98 -2.29 12.10
N SER A 32 -3.44 -1.51 13.05
CA SER A 32 -3.52 -0.04 13.05
C SER A 32 -2.91 0.58 11.80
N PHE A 33 -1.71 0.14 11.40
CA PHE A 33 -1.02 0.64 10.20
C PHE A 33 -1.74 0.27 8.91
N VAL A 34 -2.32 -0.94 8.86
CA VAL A 34 -3.11 -1.37 7.71
C VAL A 34 -4.33 -0.47 7.55
N ILE A 35 -5.08 -0.24 8.63
CA ILE A 35 -6.26 0.62 8.62
C ILE A 35 -5.88 2.05 8.21
N GLU A 36 -4.79 2.59 8.77
CA GLU A 36 -4.32 3.93 8.42
C GLU A 36 -4.00 4.05 6.91
N ALA A 37 -3.22 3.12 6.36
CA ALA A 37 -2.88 3.12 4.93
C ALA A 37 -4.11 3.08 4.02
N ILE A 38 -5.08 2.21 4.34
CA ILE A 38 -6.33 2.10 3.57
C ILE A 38 -7.16 3.38 3.67
N THR A 39 -7.24 3.98 4.86
CA THR A 39 -7.97 5.25 5.08
C THR A 39 -7.36 6.40 4.29
N LEU A 40 -6.03 6.40 4.10
CA LEU A 40 -5.31 7.37 3.29
C LEU A 40 -5.37 7.08 1.78
N GLY A 41 -6.10 6.04 1.36
CA GLY A 41 -6.39 5.75 -0.04
C GLY A 41 -5.46 4.71 -0.68
N ALA A 42 -4.70 3.94 0.09
CA ALA A 42 -4.06 2.75 -0.44
C ALA A 42 -5.12 1.75 -0.93
N ASN A 43 -4.85 1.08 -2.05
CA ASN A 43 -5.77 0.14 -2.68
C ASN A 43 -5.63 -1.28 -2.13
N ASP A 44 -4.44 -1.64 -1.65
CA ASP A 44 -4.20 -2.91 -0.96
C ASP A 44 -2.98 -2.79 -0.02
N PHE A 45 -2.82 -3.77 0.87
CA PHE A 45 -1.72 -3.87 1.81
C PHE A 45 -1.18 -5.31 1.85
N ILE A 46 0.13 -5.45 1.76
CA ILE A 46 0.85 -6.73 1.81
C ILE A 46 1.82 -6.72 2.98
N VAL A 47 1.69 -7.71 3.85
CA VAL A 47 2.59 -7.92 4.99
C VAL A 47 3.72 -8.87 4.56
N LYS A 48 4.96 -8.58 4.97
CA LYS A 48 6.10 -9.49 4.81
C LYS A 48 6.11 -10.55 5.92
N PRO A 49 6.58 -11.78 5.64
CA PRO A 49 6.99 -12.28 4.32
C PRO A 49 5.78 -12.55 3.41
N PHE A 50 5.96 -12.38 2.11
CA PHE A 50 4.96 -12.67 1.09
C PHE A 50 5.58 -13.52 -0.03
N ASP A 51 4.75 -14.27 -0.73
CA ASP A 51 5.12 -14.97 -1.96
C ASP A 51 4.76 -14.14 -3.21
N LYS A 52 5.17 -14.65 -4.38
CA LYS A 52 4.92 -13.99 -5.66
C LYS A 52 3.44 -13.98 -6.04
N ASP A 53 2.70 -15.01 -5.63
CA ASP A 53 1.30 -15.17 -5.99
C ASP A 53 0.45 -14.10 -5.29
N ARG A 54 0.70 -13.85 -4.01
CA ARG A 54 0.04 -12.78 -3.24
C ARG A 54 0.24 -11.39 -3.86
N VAL A 55 1.44 -11.10 -4.36
CA VAL A 55 1.72 -9.82 -5.04
C VAL A 55 0.97 -9.74 -6.37
N THR A 56 0.95 -10.84 -7.13
CA THR A 56 0.26 -10.92 -8.43
C THR A 56 -1.24 -10.72 -8.26
N GLU A 57 -1.85 -11.37 -7.28
CA GLU A 57 -3.26 -11.21 -6.92
C GLU A 57 -3.59 -9.76 -6.54
N ALA A 58 -2.77 -9.13 -5.69
CA ALA A 58 -2.99 -7.75 -5.28
C ALA A 58 -2.93 -6.78 -6.49
N ILE A 59 -1.98 -6.97 -7.40
CA ILE A 59 -1.89 -6.17 -8.63
C ILE A 59 -3.12 -6.37 -9.50
N GLN A 60 -3.53 -7.62 -9.75
CA GLN A 60 -4.71 -7.91 -10.57
C GLN A 60 -5.98 -7.32 -9.97
N LYS A 61 -6.19 -7.48 -8.66
CA LYS A 61 -7.33 -6.90 -7.93
C LYS A 61 -7.39 -5.39 -8.12
N VAL A 62 -6.25 -4.71 -7.97
CA VAL A 62 -6.17 -3.25 -8.07
C VAL A 62 -6.33 -2.77 -9.50
N LEU A 63 -5.82 -3.49 -10.51
CA LEU A 63 -5.97 -3.11 -11.93
C LEU A 63 -7.37 -3.34 -12.48
N ASN A 64 -8.05 -4.40 -12.05
CA ASN A 64 -9.38 -4.80 -12.54
C ASN A 64 -10.54 -4.10 -11.82
N THR A 65 -10.25 -3.21 -10.87
CA THR A 65 -11.20 -2.26 -10.25
C THR A 65 -11.13 -0.91 -10.95
#